data_AF-A0A3D4EUE5-F1
#
_entry.id   AF-A0A3D4EUE5-F1
#
_cell.length_a   1.000
_cell.length_b   1.000
_cell.length_c   1.000
_cell.angle_alpha   90.00
_cell.angle_beta   90.00
_cell.angle_gamma   90.00
#
_symmetry.space_group_name_H-M   'P 1'
#
loop_
_entity.id
_entity.type
_entity.pdbx_description
1 polymer ?
#
loop_
_entity_poly.entity_id
_entity_poly.type
_entity_poly.pdbx_seq_one_letter_code
_entity_poly.pdbx_strand_id
1 'polypeptide(L)'
;MIFFRGIVFILLNLAFARADFIAADFRTTKGDFTVSLDYVNSPLAVANFIQLAGKPDDILETPAGVPFLENAAHYAQSYYRPTIESDVARLPLRVERIESTPTMRGFYAIFQSNTYIGGVEGFALPNYHADITGEDRIRLQQVSFNPSKYRITLKYPRPWLDSRELMVKKAPMYRAIRVNRVETGIRFFSGSMTNDPLEHPGYQFQDELVRDLSNLSNPFGFPFNVAGVLAMDTLAPNRNGSRFFITSVAVPSFNGQYTAFGKVSTIPGLNVVRSIANTPSDINGTPDEEMVILDIKFRRGGITANAFMEGYHQGFLPGEIETLPLSIEQNENALELVIPLRPKSQNALYSTSDLRSYLGGTIEAQSPEQTSAERIDLTEFFGFAPKTFFRGFSTAMPTWPSREITLKKARLLLNTTSGIDRGKLNMIFNEGGTGGSYSIDMNIEQNVVGEEPRVVRSVGAGTFAATYDFSRSPYLGVLEITSFTGPLNAEQFSLHFDSSRFTNNPQVNPATLIRRFNARTTRAQLPFLSYSGVFQKIH
;
A
#
# COMPACT_ATOMS: atom_id res chain seq x y z
N MET A 1 7.42 -71.38 26.46
CA MET A 1 6.71 -71.05 25.21
C MET A 1 6.00 -69.70 25.43
N ILE A 2 6.60 -68.65 24.86
CA ILE A 2 6.04 -67.34 24.46
C ILE A 2 5.43 -66.43 25.55
N PHE A 3 6.24 -65.47 26.00
CA PHE A 3 5.80 -64.17 26.54
C PHE A 3 5.44 -63.23 25.37
N PHE A 4 4.21 -62.71 25.33
CA PHE A 4 3.82 -61.65 24.39
C PHE A 4 4.22 -60.28 24.97
N ARG A 5 5.20 -59.62 24.36
CA ARG A 5 5.48 -58.19 24.59
C ARG A 5 4.45 -57.35 23.83
N GLY A 6 3.63 -56.60 24.55
CA GLY A 6 2.76 -55.58 23.98
C GLY A 6 3.59 -54.38 23.49
N ILE A 7 3.55 -54.11 22.20
CA ILE A 7 4.03 -52.86 21.60
C ILE A 7 2.86 -51.87 21.69
N VAL A 8 2.98 -50.88 22.56
CA VAL A 8 2.07 -49.72 22.59
C VAL A 8 2.49 -48.79 21.46
N PHE A 9 1.69 -48.72 20.39
CA PHE A 9 1.80 -47.66 19.39
C PHE A 9 1.25 -46.36 19.98
N ILE A 10 2.14 -45.46 20.40
CA ILE A 10 1.79 -44.07 20.68
C ILE A 10 1.59 -43.39 19.31
N LEU A 11 0.33 -43.17 18.93
CA LEU A 11 -0.04 -42.29 17.82
C LEU A 11 0.34 -40.86 18.22
N LEU A 12 1.52 -40.41 17.77
CA LEU A 12 1.90 -39.01 17.81
C LEU A 12 0.99 -38.26 16.83
N ASN A 13 -0.03 -37.57 17.34
CA ASN A 13 -0.76 -36.58 16.57
C ASN A 13 0.19 -35.42 16.25
N LEU A 14 0.92 -35.52 15.14
CA LEU A 14 1.57 -34.39 14.49
C LEU A 14 0.46 -33.50 13.93
N ALA A 15 -0.07 -32.62 14.76
CA ALA A 15 -0.77 -31.44 14.29
C ALA A 15 0.25 -30.66 13.44
N PHE A 16 0.16 -30.77 12.11
CA PHE A 16 0.85 -29.86 11.21
C PHE A 16 0.42 -28.46 11.62
N ALA A 17 1.33 -27.69 12.21
CA ALA A 17 1.14 -26.27 12.39
C ALA A 17 0.89 -25.70 10.99
N ARG A 18 -0.35 -25.30 10.71
CA ARG A 18 -0.70 -24.68 9.44
C ARG A 18 0.12 -23.40 9.35
N ALA A 19 0.95 -23.26 8.32
CA ALA A 19 1.76 -22.07 8.12
C ALA A 19 0.87 -20.82 8.15
N ASP A 20 1.35 -19.75 8.80
CA ASP A 20 0.61 -18.50 8.92
C ASP A 20 0.37 -17.90 7.52
N PHE A 21 -0.85 -17.44 7.25
CA PHE A 21 -1.20 -16.85 5.96
C PHE A 21 -2.29 -15.79 6.07
N ILE A 22 -2.22 -14.78 5.20
CA ILE A 22 -3.35 -13.95 4.79
C ILE A 22 -3.55 -14.21 3.30
N ALA A 23 -4.75 -14.62 2.91
CA ALA A 23 -5.12 -14.94 1.54
C ALA A 23 -6.21 -13.99 1.04
N ALA A 24 -6.09 -13.53 -0.20
CA ALA A 24 -7.08 -12.77 -0.93
C ALA A 24 -7.70 -13.67 -2.02
N ASP A 25 -8.98 -13.97 -1.89
CA ASP A 25 -9.77 -14.71 -2.86
C ASP A 25 -10.43 -13.72 -3.83
N PHE A 26 -9.94 -13.68 -5.06
CA PHE A 26 -10.48 -12.88 -6.16
C PHE A 26 -11.61 -13.66 -6.83
N ARG A 27 -12.79 -13.05 -6.92
CA ARG A 27 -13.88 -13.55 -7.75
C ARG A 27 -13.94 -12.74 -9.02
N THR A 28 -13.86 -13.39 -10.17
CA THR A 28 -13.80 -12.68 -11.46
C THR A 28 -14.73 -13.31 -12.49
N THR A 29 -15.04 -12.56 -13.55
CA THR A 29 -15.81 -13.08 -14.69
C THR A 29 -15.06 -14.16 -15.48
N LYS A 30 -13.72 -14.29 -15.31
CA LYS A 30 -12.88 -15.29 -15.97
C LYS A 30 -12.55 -16.50 -15.10
N GLY A 31 -13.03 -16.52 -13.86
CA GLY A 31 -12.76 -17.56 -12.86
C GLY A 31 -12.20 -17.01 -11.55
N ASP A 32 -12.32 -17.80 -10.50
CA ASP A 32 -11.88 -17.43 -9.16
C ASP A 32 -10.41 -17.88 -8.96
N PHE A 33 -9.62 -17.07 -8.26
CA PHE A 33 -8.25 -17.44 -7.87
C PHE A 33 -7.89 -16.85 -6.51
N THR A 34 -6.92 -17.48 -5.84
CA THR A 34 -6.44 -17.03 -4.52
C THR A 34 -5.01 -16.54 -4.63
N VAL A 35 -4.72 -15.43 -3.95
CA VAL A 35 -3.39 -14.87 -3.75
C VAL A 35 -3.03 -14.96 -2.26
N SER A 36 -1.85 -15.46 -1.94
CA SER A 36 -1.26 -15.35 -0.61
C SER A 36 -0.57 -13.99 -0.50
N LEU A 37 -0.95 -13.18 0.47
CA LEU A 37 -0.40 -11.84 0.69
C LEU A 37 0.89 -11.91 1.51
N ASP A 38 1.87 -11.07 1.14
CA ASP A 38 3.15 -10.94 1.84
C ASP A 38 3.09 -9.79 2.86
N TYR A 39 2.35 -10.02 3.94
CA TYR A 39 2.15 -9.06 5.02
C TYR A 39 3.38 -8.83 5.90
N VAL A 40 4.43 -9.64 5.72
CA VAL A 40 5.69 -9.53 6.45
C VAL A 40 6.63 -8.55 5.75
N ASN A 41 6.81 -8.71 4.44
CA ASN A 41 7.74 -7.87 3.69
C ASN A 41 7.09 -6.64 3.05
N SER A 42 5.77 -6.64 2.82
CA SER A 42 5.01 -5.50 2.26
C SER A 42 3.77 -5.14 3.10
N PRO A 43 3.92 -4.86 4.41
CA PRO A 43 2.79 -4.63 5.30
C PRO A 43 1.91 -3.42 4.93
N LEU A 44 2.47 -2.31 4.42
CA LEU A 44 1.68 -1.14 4.05
C LEU A 44 0.85 -1.37 2.79
N ALA A 45 1.43 -2.01 1.78
CA ALA A 45 0.73 -2.40 0.56
C ALA A 45 -0.40 -3.39 0.88
N VAL A 46 -0.13 -4.40 1.72
CA VAL A 46 -1.15 -5.35 2.17
C VAL A 46 -2.25 -4.65 2.97
N ALA A 47 -1.91 -3.80 3.94
CA ALA A 47 -2.91 -3.08 4.74
C ALA A 47 -3.78 -2.16 3.88
N ASN A 48 -3.16 -1.35 3.00
CA ASN A 48 -3.88 -0.48 2.07
C ASN A 48 -4.80 -1.29 1.14
N PHE A 49 -4.31 -2.40 0.61
CA PHE A 49 -5.09 -3.27 -0.28
C PHE A 49 -6.31 -3.88 0.43
N ILE A 50 -6.13 -4.42 1.63
CA ILE A 50 -7.22 -5.00 2.43
C ILE A 50 -8.25 -3.94 2.82
N GLN A 51 -7.81 -2.76 3.23
CA GLN A 51 -8.69 -1.67 3.62
C GLN A 51 -9.48 -1.10 2.43
N LEU A 52 -8.87 -0.92 1.26
CA LEU A 52 -9.58 -0.48 0.05
C LEU A 52 -10.55 -1.54 -0.47
N ALA A 53 -10.22 -2.83 -0.34
CA ALA A 53 -11.14 -3.92 -0.65
C ALA A 53 -12.36 -3.99 0.29
N GLY A 54 -12.34 -3.24 1.41
CA GLY A 54 -13.39 -3.26 2.41
C GLY A 54 -13.52 -4.65 3.03
N LYS A 55 -12.47 -5.13 3.67
CA LYS A 55 -12.55 -6.32 4.52
C LYS A 55 -13.70 -6.16 5.52
N PRO A 56 -14.47 -7.23 5.80
CA PRO A 56 -15.48 -7.18 6.84
C PRO A 56 -14.80 -6.98 8.20
N ASP A 57 -15.19 -5.93 8.92
CA ASP A 57 -14.70 -5.69 10.28
C ASP A 57 -15.64 -6.31 11.31
N ASP A 58 -16.96 -6.26 11.08
CA ASP A 58 -17.93 -6.81 12.02
C ASP A 58 -18.87 -7.80 11.31
N ILE A 59 -19.10 -8.95 11.95
CA ILE A 59 -20.10 -9.93 11.52
C ILE A 59 -21.08 -10.20 12.66
N LEU A 60 -22.37 -10.06 12.36
CA LEU A 60 -23.44 -10.52 13.24
C LEU A 60 -24.14 -11.69 12.56
N GLU A 61 -24.17 -12.84 13.24
CA GLU A 61 -24.92 -14.00 12.78
C GLU A 61 -26.04 -14.33 13.75
N THR A 62 -27.19 -14.76 13.24
CA THR A 62 -28.25 -15.27 14.12
C THR A 62 -27.79 -16.54 14.84
N PRO A 63 -28.18 -16.72 16.12
CA PRO A 63 -27.99 -17.98 16.83
C PRO A 63 -28.61 -19.16 16.06
N ALA A 64 -28.03 -20.35 16.24
CA ALA A 64 -28.59 -21.56 15.65
C ALA A 64 -30.04 -21.76 16.13
N GLY A 65 -30.97 -21.98 15.21
CA GLY A 65 -32.39 -22.21 15.53
C GLY A 65 -33.23 -20.95 15.75
N VAL A 66 -32.65 -19.75 15.72
CA VAL A 66 -33.40 -18.48 15.92
C VAL A 66 -33.53 -17.73 14.58
N PRO A 67 -34.74 -17.61 14.01
CA PRO A 67 -34.96 -16.87 12.78
C PRO A 67 -34.86 -15.35 12.99
N PHE A 68 -34.30 -14.65 12.00
CA PHE A 68 -34.07 -13.18 11.99
C PHE A 68 -35.35 -12.33 12.01
N LEU A 69 -36.54 -12.93 11.86
CA LEU A 69 -37.72 -12.25 11.32
C LEU A 69 -38.90 -12.02 12.28
N GLU A 70 -38.87 -12.49 13.54
CA GLU A 70 -40.11 -12.50 14.32
C GLU A 70 -40.24 -11.43 15.42
N ASN A 71 -39.15 -10.87 15.96
CA ASN A 71 -39.24 -9.75 16.91
C ASN A 71 -37.88 -9.06 17.10
N ALA A 72 -37.75 -7.82 16.60
CA ALA A 72 -36.51 -7.01 16.69
C ALA A 72 -36.03 -6.75 18.13
N ALA A 73 -36.90 -6.93 19.13
CA ALA A 73 -36.56 -6.85 20.55
C ALA A 73 -35.56 -7.93 21.02
N HIS A 74 -35.40 -9.05 20.28
CA HIS A 74 -34.48 -10.12 20.66
C HIS A 74 -33.00 -9.78 20.48
N TYR A 75 -32.66 -8.81 19.65
CA TYR A 75 -31.27 -8.45 19.35
C TYR A 75 -30.75 -7.28 20.22
N ALA A 76 -31.43 -6.98 21.33
CA ALA A 76 -30.93 -6.09 22.38
C ALA A 76 -29.77 -6.71 23.18
N GLN A 77 -29.56 -8.03 23.07
CA GLN A 77 -28.37 -8.70 23.60
C GLN A 77 -27.26 -8.69 22.56
N SER A 78 -26.04 -8.37 23.01
CA SER A 78 -24.81 -8.29 22.24
C SER A 78 -24.43 -9.61 21.58
N TYR A 79 -25.13 -10.02 20.51
CA TYR A 79 -24.73 -11.16 19.68
C TYR A 79 -23.67 -10.73 18.65
N TYR A 80 -22.66 -10.04 19.19
CA TYR A 80 -21.43 -9.77 18.51
C TYR A 80 -20.57 -11.03 18.61
N ARG A 81 -20.37 -11.71 17.49
CA ARG A 81 -19.22 -12.60 17.36
C ARG A 81 -18.17 -11.78 16.64
N PRO A 82 -17.17 -11.20 17.34
CA PRO A 82 -16.01 -10.68 16.63
C PRO A 82 -15.54 -11.82 15.74
N THR A 83 -15.45 -11.58 14.44
CA THR A 83 -14.71 -12.50 13.61
C THR A 83 -13.30 -12.60 14.16
N ILE A 84 -12.63 -13.72 13.94
CA ILE A 84 -11.16 -13.80 14.09
C ILE A 84 -10.49 -12.67 13.25
N GLU A 85 -11.20 -12.17 12.25
CA GLU A 85 -10.85 -11.06 11.35
C GLU A 85 -11.24 -9.66 11.86
N SER A 86 -11.97 -9.51 12.98
CA SER A 86 -12.35 -8.18 13.51
C SER A 86 -11.19 -7.57 14.31
N ASP A 87 -10.59 -6.49 13.81
CA ASP A 87 -9.31 -5.97 14.33
C ASP A 87 -9.44 -5.03 15.57
N VAL A 88 -10.65 -4.78 16.09
CA VAL A 88 -10.85 -3.93 17.28
C VAL A 88 -11.94 -4.54 18.18
N ALA A 89 -11.81 -4.35 19.50
CA ALA A 89 -12.91 -4.53 20.46
C ALA A 89 -13.98 -3.45 20.21
N ARG A 90 -14.72 -3.61 19.12
CA ARG A 90 -15.79 -2.67 18.73
C ARG A 90 -17.02 -2.91 19.58
N LEU A 91 -17.80 -1.85 19.74
CA LEU A 91 -19.06 -1.91 20.47
C LEU A 91 -20.01 -2.87 19.74
N PRO A 92 -20.84 -3.62 20.49
CA PRO A 92 -21.75 -4.58 19.89
C PRO A 92 -22.72 -3.91 18.91
N LEU A 93 -23.04 -4.64 17.84
CA LEU A 93 -24.05 -4.24 16.88
C LEU A 93 -25.44 -4.59 17.40
N ARG A 94 -26.38 -3.67 17.20
CA ARG A 94 -27.80 -3.84 17.47
C ARG A 94 -28.57 -3.65 16.16
N VAL A 95 -29.56 -4.49 15.91
CA VAL A 95 -30.40 -4.43 14.72
C VAL A 95 -31.83 -4.16 15.16
N GLU A 96 -32.45 -3.13 14.61
CA GLU A 96 -33.82 -2.74 14.92
C GLU A 96 -34.65 -2.73 13.64
N ARG A 97 -35.85 -3.31 13.69
CA ARG A 97 -36.82 -3.15 12.60
C ARG A 97 -37.46 -1.76 12.72
N ILE A 98 -37.46 -1.00 11.63
CA ILE A 98 -37.96 0.39 11.63
C ILE A 98 -39.46 0.46 11.29
N GLU A 99 -39.99 -0.52 10.56
CA GLU A 99 -41.40 -0.53 10.16
C GLU A 99 -42.31 -1.24 11.18
N SER A 100 -43.44 -0.60 11.47
CA SER A 100 -44.48 -1.10 12.38
C SER A 100 -45.33 -2.22 11.80
N THR A 101 -45.36 -2.38 10.47
CA THR A 101 -46.17 -3.39 9.79
C THR A 101 -45.31 -4.61 9.46
N PRO A 102 -45.71 -5.83 9.85
CA PRO A 102 -45.00 -7.05 9.50
C PRO A 102 -45.23 -7.44 8.04
N THR A 103 -44.77 -6.61 7.10
CA THR A 103 -44.65 -6.97 5.69
C THR A 103 -43.41 -7.85 5.48
N MET A 104 -43.43 -8.70 4.43
CA MET A 104 -42.28 -9.54 4.04
C MET A 104 -41.05 -8.73 3.59
N ARG A 105 -41.26 -7.48 3.15
CA ARG A 105 -40.21 -6.47 2.96
C ARG A 105 -40.16 -5.64 4.22
N GLY A 106 -39.05 -5.68 4.95
CA GLY A 106 -38.86 -4.91 6.18
C GLY A 106 -37.54 -4.16 6.13
N PHE A 107 -37.52 -2.94 6.64
CA PHE A 107 -36.29 -2.17 6.83
C PHE A 107 -35.70 -2.41 8.21
N TYR A 108 -34.41 -2.71 8.22
CA TYR A 108 -33.64 -2.95 9.42
C TYR A 108 -32.59 -1.84 9.58
N ALA A 109 -32.71 -1.05 10.63
CA ALA A 109 -31.66 -0.16 11.09
C ALA A 109 -30.60 -0.97 11.81
N ILE A 110 -29.35 -0.58 11.59
CA ILE A 110 -28.20 -1.12 12.29
C ILE A 110 -27.60 0.00 13.11
N PHE A 111 -27.30 -0.30 14.37
CA PHE A 111 -26.66 0.58 15.32
C PHE A 111 -25.39 -0.07 15.84
N GLN A 112 -24.37 0.74 16.08
CA GLN A 112 -23.23 0.36 16.89
C GLN A 112 -23.33 1.13 18.20
N SER A 113 -23.58 0.42 19.30
CA SER A 113 -24.06 1.06 20.55
C SER A 113 -25.34 1.88 20.31
N ASN A 114 -25.30 3.21 20.42
CA ASN A 114 -26.43 4.12 20.17
C ASN A 114 -26.29 4.92 18.87
N THR A 115 -25.21 4.72 18.10
CA THR A 115 -24.98 5.42 16.84
C THR A 115 -25.61 4.63 15.69
N TYR A 116 -26.50 5.27 14.93
CA TYR A 116 -27.03 4.69 13.69
C TYR A 116 -25.92 4.61 12.63
N ILE A 117 -25.66 3.43 12.11
CA ILE A 117 -24.58 3.18 11.13
C ILE A 117 -25.11 2.91 9.71
N GLY A 118 -26.39 2.58 9.57
CA GLY A 118 -27.04 2.38 8.27
C GLY A 118 -28.18 1.37 8.36
N GLY A 119 -28.63 0.87 7.21
CA GLY A 119 -29.71 -0.12 7.18
C GLY A 119 -29.74 -0.99 5.93
N VAL A 120 -30.57 -2.01 5.97
CA VAL A 120 -30.77 -2.97 4.87
C VAL A 120 -32.25 -3.20 4.63
N GLU A 121 -32.60 -3.42 3.36
CA GLU A 121 -33.93 -3.86 2.96
C GLU A 121 -34.00 -5.39 2.92
N GLY A 122 -34.90 -5.99 3.69
CA GLY A 122 -35.21 -7.42 3.62
C GLY A 122 -35.94 -7.78 2.33
N PHE A 123 -35.36 -8.63 1.48
CA PHE A 123 -35.98 -9.22 0.30
C PHE A 123 -36.36 -10.67 0.55
N ALA A 124 -37.38 -11.17 -0.15
CA ALA A 124 -37.79 -12.58 -0.17
C ALA A 124 -36.88 -13.48 -1.05
N LEU A 125 -35.74 -12.96 -1.53
CA LEU A 125 -34.80 -13.66 -2.42
C LEU A 125 -33.47 -13.93 -1.72
N PRO A 126 -32.81 -15.06 -1.99
CA PRO A 126 -31.86 -15.61 -1.03
C PRO A 126 -30.46 -14.99 -0.95
N ASN A 127 -30.07 -14.04 -1.81
CA ASN A 127 -28.64 -13.80 -2.03
C ASN A 127 -28.16 -12.35 -2.05
N TYR A 128 -29.04 -11.35 -1.90
CA TYR A 128 -28.60 -9.96 -1.90
C TYR A 128 -29.60 -9.00 -1.26
N HIS A 129 -29.11 -8.14 -0.37
CA HIS A 129 -29.88 -7.07 0.25
C HIS A 129 -29.11 -5.77 0.08
N ALA A 130 -29.78 -4.72 -0.43
CA ALA A 130 -29.17 -3.43 -0.71
C ALA A 130 -28.89 -2.70 0.61
N ASP A 131 -27.66 -2.20 0.75
CA ASP A 131 -27.32 -1.18 1.75
C ASP A 131 -28.09 0.10 1.40
N ILE A 132 -29.03 0.50 2.25
CA ILE A 132 -29.87 1.68 1.99
C ILE A 132 -29.10 2.99 2.18
N THR A 133 -27.87 2.94 2.71
CA THR A 133 -26.97 4.12 2.77
C THR A 133 -26.38 4.47 1.41
N GLY A 134 -26.42 3.56 0.43
CA GLY A 134 -25.76 3.73 -0.86
C GLY A 134 -24.23 3.60 -0.80
N GLU A 135 -23.66 3.31 0.37
CA GLU A 135 -22.22 3.18 0.58
C GLU A 135 -21.73 1.71 0.54
N ASP A 136 -22.64 0.74 0.37
CA ASP A 136 -22.33 -0.69 0.24
C ASP A 136 -21.40 -1.25 1.35
N ARG A 137 -21.51 -0.64 2.54
CA ARG A 137 -20.81 -1.01 3.76
C ARG A 137 -21.52 -2.14 4.49
N ILE A 138 -22.82 -2.28 4.28
CA ILE A 138 -23.66 -3.22 5.02
C ILE A 138 -24.20 -4.29 4.07
N ARG A 139 -23.99 -5.55 4.42
CA ARG A 139 -24.57 -6.68 3.69
C ARG A 139 -25.35 -7.57 4.63
N LEU A 140 -26.61 -7.84 4.31
CA LEU A 140 -27.38 -8.93 4.87
C LEU A 140 -27.30 -10.13 3.91
N GLN A 141 -27.21 -11.35 4.43
CA GLN A 141 -27.17 -12.58 3.66
C GLN A 141 -27.88 -13.71 4.42
N GLN A 142 -28.72 -14.49 3.73
CA GLN A 142 -29.24 -15.75 4.27
C GLN A 142 -28.16 -16.83 4.15
N VAL A 143 -27.76 -17.42 5.28
CA VAL A 143 -26.70 -18.44 5.37
C VAL A 143 -27.28 -19.85 5.28
N SER A 144 -28.50 -20.06 5.79
CA SER A 144 -29.23 -21.33 5.65
C SER A 144 -30.73 -21.08 5.65
N PHE A 145 -31.48 -21.93 4.95
CA PHE A 145 -32.94 -21.85 4.90
C PHE A 145 -33.61 -22.56 6.08
N ASN A 146 -32.97 -23.59 6.65
CA ASN A 146 -33.55 -24.41 7.72
C ASN A 146 -32.49 -24.84 8.77
N PRO A 147 -32.48 -24.24 9.98
CA PRO A 147 -33.25 -23.06 10.36
C PRO A 147 -32.82 -21.83 9.52
N SER A 148 -33.72 -20.86 9.38
CA SER A 148 -33.42 -19.60 8.66
C SER A 148 -32.36 -18.80 9.40
N LYS A 149 -31.10 -18.91 8.95
CA LYS A 149 -29.95 -18.22 9.53
C LYS A 149 -29.56 -17.04 8.66
N TYR A 150 -29.32 -15.88 9.28
CA TYR A 150 -28.88 -14.69 8.58
C TYR A 150 -27.53 -14.20 9.11
N ARG A 151 -26.77 -13.56 8.24
CA ARG A 151 -25.50 -12.90 8.51
C ARG A 151 -25.56 -11.46 8.04
N ILE A 152 -25.27 -10.54 8.95
CA ILE A 152 -24.96 -9.15 8.64
C ILE A 152 -23.45 -9.00 8.63
N THR A 153 -22.93 -8.34 7.62
CA THR A 153 -21.52 -8.03 7.47
C THR A 153 -21.38 -6.53 7.30
N LEU A 154 -20.59 -5.90 8.16
CA LEU A 154 -20.19 -4.51 8.03
C LEU A 154 -18.74 -4.40 7.61
N LYS A 155 -18.51 -3.55 6.61
CA LYS A 155 -17.21 -3.19 6.07
C LYS A 155 -16.93 -1.74 6.44
N TYR A 156 -15.73 -1.44 6.92
CA TYR A 156 -15.28 -0.07 7.12
C TYR A 156 -14.06 0.14 6.22
N PRO A 157 -14.30 0.27 4.91
CA PRO A 157 -13.23 0.49 3.97
C PRO A 157 -12.54 1.82 4.29
N ARG A 158 -11.24 1.88 3.99
CA ARG A 158 -10.52 3.14 4.02
C ARG A 158 -11.15 4.10 3.00
N PRO A 159 -11.48 5.35 3.38
CA PRO A 159 -12.00 6.31 2.44
C PRO A 159 -11.03 6.52 1.27
N TRP A 160 -11.58 6.62 0.06
CA TRP A 160 -10.81 6.81 -1.16
C TRP A 160 -11.51 7.83 -2.06
N LEU A 161 -10.73 8.56 -2.84
CA LEU A 161 -11.23 9.51 -3.81
C LEU A 161 -11.63 8.80 -5.11
N ASP A 162 -12.92 8.85 -5.46
CA ASP A 162 -13.41 8.41 -6.76
C ASP A 162 -13.17 9.51 -7.79
N SER A 163 -12.23 9.26 -8.69
CA SER A 163 -11.79 10.19 -9.72
C SER A 163 -12.90 10.57 -10.73
N ARG A 164 -13.92 9.72 -10.91
CA ARG A 164 -15.02 9.94 -11.86
C ARG A 164 -15.97 11.06 -11.42
N GLU A 165 -16.20 11.15 -10.10
CA GLU A 165 -17.13 12.10 -9.49
C GLU A 165 -16.41 13.15 -8.63
N LEU A 166 -15.10 12.99 -8.44
CA LEU A 166 -14.28 13.70 -7.46
C LEU A 166 -14.93 13.73 -6.09
N MET A 167 -15.28 12.55 -5.58
CA MET A 167 -15.91 12.41 -4.27
C MET A 167 -15.16 11.40 -3.42
N VAL A 168 -15.00 11.73 -2.13
CA VAL A 168 -14.49 10.77 -1.15
C VAL A 168 -15.59 9.73 -0.89
N LYS A 169 -15.34 8.49 -1.29
CA LYS A 169 -16.20 7.33 -1.06
C LYS A 169 -15.74 6.60 0.20
N LYS A 170 -16.71 6.11 0.96
CA LYS A 170 -16.51 5.21 2.12
C LYS A 170 -17.03 3.81 1.82
N ALA A 171 -16.94 3.40 0.55
CA ALA A 171 -17.38 2.10 0.02
C ALA A 171 -16.17 1.24 -0.38
N PRO A 172 -16.28 -0.09 -0.48
CA PRO A 172 -15.21 -0.93 -1.02
C PRO A 172 -14.83 -0.53 -2.45
N MET A 173 -13.55 -0.22 -2.68
CA MET A 173 -13.05 0.27 -3.97
C MET A 173 -12.99 -0.84 -5.03
N TYR A 174 -12.45 -2.02 -4.68
CA TYR A 174 -12.20 -3.10 -5.65
C TYR A 174 -13.43 -3.96 -5.96
N ARG A 175 -14.63 -3.46 -5.67
CA ARG A 175 -15.87 -4.15 -5.98
C ARG A 175 -16.31 -3.83 -7.40
N ALA A 176 -16.60 -4.88 -8.18
CA ALA A 176 -16.96 -4.75 -9.59
C ALA A 176 -15.96 -3.89 -10.40
N ILE A 177 -14.67 -4.01 -10.07
CA ILE A 177 -13.61 -3.23 -10.71
C ILE A 177 -13.12 -3.96 -11.96
N ARG A 178 -12.88 -3.21 -13.03
CA ARG A 178 -12.47 -3.78 -14.32
C ARG A 178 -11.00 -4.20 -14.31
N VAL A 179 -10.67 -5.17 -15.15
CA VAL A 179 -9.30 -5.33 -15.65
C VAL A 179 -9.09 -4.22 -16.67
N ASN A 180 -8.34 -3.20 -16.29
CA ASN A 180 -8.23 -1.96 -17.06
C ASN A 180 -7.31 -2.10 -18.27
N ARG A 181 -6.26 -2.92 -18.14
CA ARG A 181 -5.23 -3.14 -19.17
C ARG A 181 -4.64 -4.53 -19.05
N VAL A 182 -4.18 -5.10 -20.15
CA VAL A 182 -3.33 -6.29 -20.23
C VAL A 182 -2.04 -5.94 -20.97
N GLU A 183 -0.93 -6.47 -20.48
CA GLU A 183 0.33 -6.56 -21.23
C GLU A 183 0.43 -8.02 -21.66
N THR A 184 0.04 -8.28 -22.91
CA THR A 184 -0.28 -9.63 -23.41
C THR A 184 0.82 -10.65 -23.06
N GLY A 185 0.41 -11.70 -22.33
CA GLY A 185 1.30 -12.79 -21.90
C GLY A 185 2.18 -12.48 -20.68
N ILE A 186 2.24 -11.23 -20.24
CA ILE A 186 3.12 -10.77 -19.16
C ILE A 186 2.35 -10.53 -17.86
N ARG A 187 1.31 -9.68 -17.89
CA ARG A 187 0.53 -9.28 -16.71
C ARG A 187 -0.80 -8.62 -17.09
N PHE A 188 -1.69 -8.50 -16.12
CA PHE A 188 -2.88 -7.63 -16.24
C PHE A 188 -2.93 -6.62 -15.10
N PHE A 189 -3.60 -5.49 -15.33
CA PHE A 189 -3.70 -4.35 -14.43
C PHE A 189 -5.15 -4.13 -13.98
N SER A 190 -5.33 -3.74 -12.72
CA SER A 190 -6.61 -3.34 -12.14
C SER A 190 -6.39 -2.32 -11.01
N GLY A 191 -7.43 -1.99 -10.25
CA GLY A 191 -7.34 -1.01 -9.15
C GLY A 191 -7.51 0.45 -9.58
N SER A 192 -8.04 0.68 -10.79
CA SER A 192 -8.39 1.99 -11.34
C SER A 192 -9.85 2.03 -11.80
N MET A 193 -10.57 3.12 -11.50
CA MET A 193 -11.97 3.31 -11.92
C MET A 193 -12.07 3.92 -13.32
N THR A 194 -11.00 4.59 -13.79
CA THR A 194 -10.98 5.36 -15.05
C THR A 194 -10.03 4.81 -16.11
N ASN A 195 -9.16 3.85 -15.76
CA ASN A 195 -7.98 3.45 -16.53
C ASN A 195 -6.94 4.57 -16.72
N ASP A 196 -7.05 5.68 -15.98
CA ASP A 196 -6.05 6.73 -16.02
C ASP A 196 -4.76 6.28 -15.29
N PRO A 197 -3.60 6.30 -15.95
CA PRO A 197 -2.34 5.94 -15.32
C PRO A 197 -1.87 6.93 -14.24
N LEU A 198 -2.55 8.07 -14.04
CA LEU A 198 -2.34 8.99 -12.94
C LEU A 198 -3.38 8.83 -11.82
N GLU A 199 -4.38 7.96 -11.98
CA GLU A 199 -5.39 7.76 -10.95
C GLU A 199 -4.78 7.26 -9.64
N HIS A 200 -5.22 7.88 -8.54
CA HIS A 200 -4.85 7.56 -7.18
C HIS A 200 -6.08 7.70 -6.27
N PRO A 201 -6.13 6.99 -5.13
CA PRO A 201 -7.28 7.01 -4.22
C PRO A 201 -7.37 8.29 -3.36
N GLY A 202 -6.82 9.41 -3.82
CA GLY A 202 -6.67 10.66 -3.05
C GLY A 202 -5.36 10.81 -2.27
N TYR A 203 -4.50 9.79 -2.31
CA TYR A 203 -3.18 9.80 -1.66
C TYR A 203 -2.20 8.86 -2.38
N GLN A 204 -0.91 9.04 -2.09
CA GLN A 204 0.17 8.15 -2.51
C GLN A 204 1.06 7.77 -1.33
N PHE A 205 1.57 6.55 -1.34
CA PHE A 205 2.51 6.04 -0.34
C PHE A 205 3.74 5.38 -0.97
N GLN A 206 4.75 5.20 -0.14
CA GLN A 206 6.07 4.68 -0.50
C GLN A 206 6.10 3.23 -0.97
N ASP A 207 7.22 2.83 -1.57
CA ASP A 207 7.51 1.44 -1.93
C ASP A 207 7.98 0.59 -0.74
N GLU A 208 7.68 -0.70 -0.79
CA GLU A 208 8.14 -1.74 0.14
C GLU A 208 8.84 -2.85 -0.67
N LEU A 209 10.08 -2.57 -1.06
CA LEU A 209 10.88 -3.53 -1.82
C LEU A 209 11.49 -4.54 -0.83
N VAL A 210 11.21 -5.83 -0.99
CA VAL A 210 11.77 -6.91 -0.13
C VAL A 210 13.29 -6.75 -0.07
N ARG A 211 13.91 -6.71 1.12
CA ARG A 211 15.38 -6.63 1.22
C ARG A 211 16.02 -7.78 1.99
N ASP A 212 16.82 -8.59 1.30
CA ASP A 212 17.62 -9.63 1.91
C ASP A 212 19.03 -9.11 2.22
N LEU A 213 19.30 -8.94 3.51
CA LEU A 213 20.54 -8.38 4.02
C LEU A 213 21.71 -9.36 3.97
N SER A 214 21.41 -10.65 3.85
CA SER A 214 22.40 -11.71 3.68
C SER A 214 22.86 -11.83 2.22
N ASN A 215 22.07 -11.31 1.28
CA ASN A 215 22.34 -11.33 -0.14
C ASN A 215 22.74 -9.94 -0.66
N LEU A 216 24.00 -9.55 -0.42
CA LEU A 216 24.52 -8.24 -0.85
C LEU A 216 24.55 -8.05 -2.37
N SER A 217 24.58 -9.13 -3.16
CA SER A 217 24.55 -9.06 -4.63
C SER A 217 23.13 -8.91 -5.18
N ASN A 218 22.11 -9.34 -4.44
CA ASN A 218 20.72 -9.02 -4.72
C ASN A 218 19.97 -8.64 -3.45
N PRO A 219 20.12 -7.40 -3.00
CA PRO A 219 19.52 -6.94 -1.77
C PRO A 219 18.02 -6.72 -1.91
N PHE A 220 17.38 -6.98 -3.06
CA PHE A 220 15.95 -6.75 -3.30
C PHE A 220 15.12 -8.04 -3.35
N GLY A 221 15.76 -9.19 -3.09
CA GLY A 221 15.15 -10.50 -3.27
C GLY A 221 14.73 -10.76 -4.71
N PHE A 222 14.02 -11.86 -4.91
CA PHE A 222 13.60 -12.31 -6.24
C PHE A 222 12.09 -12.52 -6.36
N PRO A 223 11.24 -11.57 -5.89
CA PRO A 223 9.79 -11.78 -5.90
C PRO A 223 9.27 -12.07 -7.32
N PHE A 224 9.86 -11.49 -8.36
CA PHE A 224 9.44 -11.66 -9.76
C PHE A 224 10.15 -12.78 -10.51
N ASN A 225 10.96 -13.63 -9.86
CA ASN A 225 11.52 -14.84 -10.51
C ASN A 225 10.50 -15.98 -10.65
N VAL A 226 9.26 -15.73 -10.23
CA VAL A 226 8.13 -16.66 -10.33
C VAL A 226 6.95 -15.96 -10.99
N ALA A 227 6.03 -16.75 -11.53
CA ALA A 227 4.76 -16.25 -12.05
C ALA A 227 3.73 -16.03 -10.93
N GLY A 228 2.68 -15.28 -11.23
CA GLY A 228 1.55 -15.06 -10.34
C GLY A 228 1.82 -14.02 -9.26
N VAL A 229 2.72 -13.06 -9.48
CA VAL A 229 3.09 -12.05 -8.48
C VAL A 229 2.09 -10.90 -8.53
N LEU A 230 1.44 -10.61 -7.40
CA LEU A 230 0.62 -9.42 -7.19
C LEU A 230 1.51 -8.28 -6.69
N ALA A 231 1.49 -7.15 -7.39
CA ALA A 231 2.35 -6.00 -7.09
C ALA A 231 1.64 -4.66 -7.33
N MET A 232 2.10 -3.63 -6.63
CA MET A 232 1.58 -2.27 -6.80
C MET A 232 1.95 -1.73 -8.18
N ASP A 233 0.99 -1.13 -8.88
CA ASP A 233 1.21 -0.45 -10.14
C ASP A 233 1.47 1.03 -9.87
N THR A 234 2.65 1.51 -10.23
CA THR A 234 3.07 2.89 -10.04
C THR A 234 3.87 3.37 -11.24
N LEU A 235 3.73 4.67 -11.55
CA LEU A 235 4.50 5.33 -12.61
C LEU A 235 5.85 5.86 -12.14
N ALA A 236 6.04 5.99 -10.83
CA ALA A 236 7.26 6.51 -10.26
C ALA A 236 7.50 5.96 -8.85
N PRO A 237 8.76 5.94 -8.38
CA PRO A 237 9.07 5.47 -7.05
C PRO A 237 8.29 6.21 -5.97
N ASN A 238 7.87 5.48 -4.95
CA ASN A 238 7.14 5.97 -3.79
C ASN A 238 5.79 6.64 -4.11
N ARG A 239 5.11 6.16 -5.16
CA ARG A 239 3.79 6.65 -5.59
C ARG A 239 2.73 5.56 -5.66
N ASN A 240 2.81 4.57 -4.78
CA ASN A 240 1.81 3.53 -4.65
C ASN A 240 0.46 4.13 -4.24
N GLY A 241 -0.63 3.58 -4.78
CA GLY A 241 -1.99 4.04 -4.50
C GLY A 241 -2.94 2.85 -4.38
N SER A 242 -3.91 2.77 -5.29
CA SER A 242 -4.88 1.67 -5.37
C SER A 242 -4.59 0.68 -6.51
N ARG A 243 -3.80 1.10 -7.49
CA ARG A 243 -3.57 0.31 -8.70
C ARG A 243 -2.61 -0.83 -8.43
N PHE A 244 -2.88 -1.97 -9.06
CA PHE A 244 -2.06 -3.17 -8.94
C PHE A 244 -2.03 -3.94 -10.26
N PHE A 245 -1.06 -4.83 -10.39
CA PHE A 245 -0.98 -5.80 -11.47
C PHE A 245 -0.69 -7.20 -10.94
N ILE A 246 -1.03 -8.22 -11.75
CA ILE A 246 -0.66 -9.62 -11.48
C ILE A 246 0.09 -10.20 -12.68
N THR A 247 1.28 -10.76 -12.46
CA THR A 247 2.08 -11.38 -13.53
C THR A 247 1.58 -12.77 -13.89
N SER A 248 1.54 -13.09 -15.18
CA SER A 248 1.25 -14.44 -15.69
C SER A 248 2.51 -15.31 -15.87
N VAL A 249 3.67 -14.67 -15.90
CA VAL A 249 5.01 -15.27 -16.07
C VAL A 249 6.01 -14.68 -15.07
N ALA A 250 7.18 -15.28 -14.96
CA ALA A 250 8.29 -14.68 -14.23
C ALA A 250 8.85 -13.49 -15.03
N VAL A 251 9.11 -12.38 -14.35
CA VAL A 251 9.66 -11.15 -14.96
C VAL A 251 10.78 -10.60 -14.07
N PRO A 252 11.97 -11.24 -14.04
CA PRO A 252 13.05 -10.88 -13.11
C PRO A 252 13.50 -9.41 -13.19
N SER A 253 13.31 -8.75 -14.33
CA SER A 253 13.61 -7.33 -14.51
C SER A 253 12.80 -6.42 -13.57
N PHE A 254 11.65 -6.88 -13.05
CA PHE A 254 10.80 -6.10 -12.13
C PHE A 254 11.28 -6.12 -10.68
N ASN A 255 12.25 -6.98 -10.33
CA ASN A 255 12.84 -7.01 -8.99
C ASN A 255 13.47 -5.64 -8.65
N GLY A 256 13.12 -5.10 -7.49
CA GLY A 256 13.56 -3.77 -7.05
C GLY A 256 12.89 -2.58 -7.75
N GLN A 257 11.87 -2.81 -8.59
CA GLN A 257 11.11 -1.73 -9.24
C GLN A 257 9.69 -1.55 -8.69
N TYR A 258 9.06 -2.65 -8.27
CA TYR A 258 7.67 -2.65 -7.78
C TYR A 258 7.56 -3.34 -6.43
N THR A 259 6.66 -2.83 -5.59
CA THR A 259 6.28 -3.47 -4.32
C THR A 259 5.50 -4.74 -4.62
N ALA A 260 6.13 -5.90 -4.47
CA ALA A 260 5.48 -7.21 -4.59
C ALA A 260 4.87 -7.61 -3.25
N PHE A 261 3.55 -7.70 -3.18
CA PHE A 261 2.82 -7.87 -1.92
C PHE A 261 1.91 -9.11 -1.91
N GLY A 262 2.02 -9.98 -2.91
CA GLY A 262 1.37 -11.28 -2.87
C GLY A 262 1.75 -12.20 -4.02
N LYS A 263 1.33 -13.46 -3.93
CA LYS A 263 1.54 -14.49 -4.94
C LYS A 263 0.34 -15.41 -5.08
N VAL A 264 -0.08 -15.69 -6.31
CA VAL A 264 -1.12 -16.66 -6.63
C VAL A 264 -0.76 -18.02 -6.03
N SER A 265 -1.67 -18.57 -5.22
CA SER A 265 -1.38 -19.70 -4.33
C SER A 265 -1.42 -21.06 -5.03
N THR A 266 -2.05 -21.16 -6.20
CA THR A 266 -2.32 -22.45 -6.86
C THR A 266 -2.11 -22.39 -8.37
N ILE A 267 -1.75 -23.52 -8.97
CA ILE A 267 -1.62 -23.66 -10.43
C ILE A 267 -2.95 -23.39 -11.16
N PRO A 268 -4.12 -23.91 -10.73
CA PRO A 268 -5.39 -23.55 -11.33
C PRO A 268 -5.68 -22.05 -11.30
N GLY A 269 -5.39 -21.38 -10.18
CA GLY A 269 -5.50 -19.92 -10.08
C GLY A 269 -4.56 -19.20 -11.05
N LEU A 270 -3.34 -19.70 -11.23
CA LEU A 270 -2.39 -19.13 -12.19
C LEU A 270 -2.86 -19.31 -13.64
N ASN A 271 -3.59 -20.38 -13.95
CA ASN A 271 -4.19 -20.56 -15.28
C ASN A 271 -5.30 -19.52 -15.55
N VAL A 272 -6.07 -19.13 -14.53
CA VAL A 272 -7.03 -18.02 -14.64
C VAL A 272 -6.29 -16.70 -14.91
N VAL A 273 -5.24 -16.41 -14.15
CA VAL A 273 -4.40 -15.21 -14.36
C VAL A 273 -3.80 -15.18 -15.77
N ARG A 274 -3.30 -16.32 -16.27
CA ARG A 274 -2.81 -16.45 -17.64
C ARG A 274 -3.92 -16.23 -18.67
N SER A 275 -5.12 -16.76 -18.44
CA SER A 275 -6.27 -16.55 -19.32
C SER A 275 -6.59 -15.05 -19.44
N ILE A 276 -6.66 -14.34 -18.32
CA ILE A 276 -6.88 -12.88 -18.30
C ILE A 276 -5.75 -12.16 -19.06
N ALA A 277 -4.49 -12.41 -18.71
CA ALA A 277 -3.34 -11.72 -19.30
C ALA A 277 -3.08 -12.04 -20.78
N ASN A 278 -3.67 -13.11 -21.34
CA ASN A 278 -3.58 -13.46 -22.77
C ASN A 278 -4.84 -13.07 -23.55
N THR A 279 -5.77 -12.33 -22.94
CA THR A 279 -6.94 -11.82 -23.66
C THR A 279 -6.46 -10.88 -24.78
N PRO A 280 -6.96 -11.03 -26.02
CA PRO A 280 -6.70 -10.06 -27.09
C PRO A 280 -6.99 -8.63 -26.64
N SER A 281 -6.15 -7.69 -27.07
CA SER A 281 -6.24 -6.30 -26.65
C SER A 281 -5.80 -5.35 -27.77
N ASP A 282 -6.25 -4.11 -27.66
CA ASP A 282 -5.83 -3.04 -28.55
C ASP A 282 -4.36 -2.60 -28.30
N ILE A 283 -3.89 -1.60 -29.06
CA ILE A 283 -2.54 -1.06 -28.94
C ILE A 283 -2.23 -0.44 -27.56
N ASN A 284 -3.26 -0.05 -26.81
CA ASN A 284 -3.14 0.51 -25.46
C ASN A 284 -3.20 -0.59 -24.38
N GLY A 285 -3.39 -1.84 -24.79
CA GLY A 285 -3.59 -3.00 -23.91
C GLY A 285 -5.00 -3.06 -23.33
N THR A 286 -5.98 -2.33 -23.86
CA THR A 286 -7.38 -2.46 -23.45
C THR A 286 -7.90 -3.81 -23.93
N PRO A 287 -8.41 -4.69 -23.05
CA PRO A 287 -8.90 -6.00 -23.48
C PRO A 287 -10.14 -5.88 -24.39
N ASP A 288 -10.22 -6.73 -25.41
CA ASP A 288 -11.35 -6.79 -26.35
C ASP A 288 -12.65 -7.28 -25.68
N GLU A 289 -12.52 -8.00 -24.56
CA GLU A 289 -13.63 -8.46 -23.74
C GLU A 289 -13.59 -7.82 -22.36
N GLU A 290 -14.72 -7.30 -21.90
CA GLU A 290 -14.83 -6.75 -20.55
C GLU A 290 -14.64 -7.84 -19.49
N MET A 291 -13.66 -7.64 -18.63
CA MET A 291 -13.36 -8.51 -17.49
C MET A 291 -13.47 -7.74 -16.21
N VAL A 292 -14.10 -8.36 -15.20
CA VAL A 292 -14.42 -7.68 -13.94
C VAL A 292 -14.00 -8.55 -12.77
N ILE A 293 -13.31 -7.93 -11.80
CA ILE A 293 -13.14 -8.45 -10.44
C ILE A 293 -14.40 -8.05 -9.67
N LEU A 294 -15.23 -9.05 -9.38
CA LEU A 294 -16.53 -8.86 -8.74
C LEU A 294 -16.39 -8.53 -7.26
N ASP A 295 -15.50 -9.24 -6.55
CA ASP A 295 -15.27 -9.11 -5.12
C ASP A 295 -13.89 -9.67 -4.76
N ILE A 296 -13.31 -9.16 -3.67
CA ILE A 296 -12.05 -9.67 -3.09
C ILE A 296 -12.32 -9.96 -1.62
N LYS A 297 -12.20 -11.23 -1.24
CA LYS A 297 -12.43 -11.67 0.15
C LYS A 297 -11.12 -12.07 0.79
N PHE A 298 -10.99 -11.79 2.08
CA PHE A 298 -9.79 -12.16 2.82
C PHE A 298 -10.07 -13.35 3.72
N ARG A 299 -9.07 -14.22 3.86
CA ARG A 299 -9.02 -15.28 4.85
C ARG A 299 -7.67 -15.24 5.53
N ARG A 300 -7.65 -15.45 6.84
CA ARG A 300 -6.41 -15.55 7.61
C ARG A 300 -6.38 -16.85 8.41
N GLY A 301 -5.19 -17.34 8.67
CA GLY A 301 -4.98 -18.49 9.53
C GLY A 301 -3.57 -18.47 10.08
N GLY A 302 -3.42 -18.88 11.33
CA GLY A 302 -2.14 -18.81 12.03
C GLY A 302 -2.01 -17.59 12.95
N ILE A 303 -1.03 -17.63 13.85
CA ILE A 303 -0.95 -16.70 14.98
C ILE A 303 -0.54 -15.31 14.49
N THR A 304 0.51 -15.20 13.66
CA THR A 304 1.00 -13.89 13.20
C THR A 304 0.06 -13.25 12.19
N ALA A 305 -0.57 -14.03 11.32
CA ALA A 305 -1.57 -13.53 10.37
C ALA A 305 -2.83 -12.99 11.06
N ASN A 306 -3.27 -13.64 12.14
CA ASN A 306 -4.36 -13.13 12.98
C ASN A 306 -3.97 -11.90 13.80
N ALA A 307 -2.68 -11.73 14.04
CA ALA A 307 -2.12 -10.60 14.76
C ALA A 307 -1.79 -9.41 13.85
N PHE A 308 -1.81 -9.58 12.52
CA PHE A 308 -1.62 -8.48 11.58
C PHE A 308 -2.79 -7.48 11.68
N MET A 309 -2.50 -6.27 12.16
CA MET A 309 -3.50 -5.24 12.39
C MET A 309 -3.39 -4.16 11.32
N GLU A 310 -4.29 -4.18 10.34
CA GLU A 310 -4.37 -3.18 9.28
C GLU A 310 -4.48 -1.75 9.86
N GLY A 311 -5.24 -1.57 10.94
CA GLY A 311 -5.39 -0.28 11.64
C GLY A 311 -4.10 0.26 12.26
N TYR A 312 -3.18 -0.61 12.68
CA TYR A 312 -1.84 -0.17 13.12
C TYR A 312 -1.05 0.39 11.93
N HIS A 313 -1.08 -0.32 10.79
CA HIS A 313 -0.42 0.10 9.56
C HIS A 313 -1.03 1.38 8.95
N GLN A 314 -2.31 1.66 9.21
CA GLN A 314 -2.96 2.92 8.81
C GLN A 314 -2.24 4.15 9.34
N GLY A 315 -1.63 4.08 10.53
CA GLY A 315 -0.83 5.18 11.09
C GLY A 315 0.45 5.50 10.30
N PHE A 316 0.83 4.64 9.37
CA PHE A 316 1.98 4.79 8.48
C PHE A 316 1.58 5.05 7.01
N LEU A 317 0.28 5.01 6.72
CA LEU A 317 -0.30 5.47 5.46
C LEU A 317 -0.70 6.95 5.59
N PRO A 318 -0.91 7.67 4.48
CA PRO A 318 -1.54 8.99 4.49
C PRO A 318 -2.82 9.03 5.33
N GLY A 319 -3.17 10.19 5.86
CA GLY A 319 -4.32 10.39 6.74
C GLY A 319 -5.67 10.31 6.01
N GLU A 320 -6.70 10.84 6.66
CA GLU A 320 -8.01 11.02 6.03
C GLU A 320 -7.94 12.04 4.88
N ILE A 321 -8.83 11.86 3.90
CA ILE A 321 -8.94 12.74 2.73
C ILE A 321 -9.91 13.86 3.08
N GLU A 322 -9.40 15.08 3.12
CA GLU A 322 -10.18 16.29 3.34
C GLU A 322 -10.35 17.07 2.03
N THR A 323 -11.46 17.80 1.89
CA THR A 323 -11.57 18.79 0.81
C THR A 323 -10.59 19.93 1.05
N LEU A 324 -9.85 20.30 0.02
CA LEU A 324 -8.93 21.43 0.05
C LEU A 324 -9.67 22.68 -0.46
N PRO A 325 -9.89 23.71 0.39
CA PRO A 325 -10.65 24.89 -0.01
C PRO A 325 -9.77 25.81 -0.87
N LEU A 326 -9.73 25.52 -2.18
CA LEU A 326 -9.06 26.36 -3.16
C LEU A 326 -9.80 27.71 -3.29
N SER A 327 -9.05 28.80 -3.45
CA SER A 327 -9.58 30.11 -3.83
C SER A 327 -8.93 30.60 -5.11
N ILE A 328 -9.59 31.51 -5.80
CA ILE A 328 -9.01 32.26 -6.90
C ILE A 328 -8.85 33.70 -6.42
N GLU A 329 -7.64 34.22 -6.49
CA GLU A 329 -7.31 35.58 -6.06
C GLU A 329 -6.70 36.36 -7.22
N GLN A 330 -6.98 37.65 -7.29
CA GLN A 330 -6.33 38.55 -8.22
C GLN A 330 -5.15 39.23 -7.53
N ASN A 331 -3.95 39.06 -8.10
CA ASN A 331 -2.73 39.66 -7.62
C ASN A 331 -2.12 40.51 -8.74
N GLU A 332 -2.20 41.83 -8.59
CA GLU A 332 -1.87 42.80 -9.65
C GLU A 332 -2.58 42.48 -10.99
N ASN A 333 -1.84 41.97 -11.97
CA ASN A 333 -2.33 41.60 -13.29
C ASN A 333 -2.53 40.08 -13.48
N ALA A 334 -2.17 39.26 -12.49
CA ALA A 334 -2.28 37.81 -12.55
C ALA A 334 -3.53 37.32 -11.79
N LEU A 335 -4.19 36.31 -12.36
CA LEU A 335 -5.24 35.56 -11.68
C LEU A 335 -4.62 34.27 -11.16
N GLU A 336 -4.60 34.08 -9.84
CA GLU A 336 -3.89 32.97 -9.20
C GLU A 336 -4.86 31.98 -8.55
N LEU A 337 -4.62 30.68 -8.74
CA LEU A 337 -5.20 29.64 -7.91
C LEU A 337 -4.40 29.56 -6.61
N VAL A 338 -5.07 29.79 -5.49
CA VAL A 338 -4.45 29.75 -4.16
C VAL A 338 -4.76 28.42 -3.51
N ILE A 339 -3.70 27.70 -3.21
CA ILE A 339 -3.70 26.41 -2.51
C ILE A 339 -3.34 26.71 -1.05
N PRO A 340 -4.29 26.55 -0.11
CA PRO A 340 -4.08 26.96 1.26
C PRO A 340 -2.97 26.15 1.93
N LEU A 341 -2.34 26.76 2.92
CA LEU A 341 -1.23 26.16 3.65
C LEU A 341 -1.70 24.95 4.47
N ARG A 342 -1.19 23.78 4.12
CA ARG A 342 -1.36 22.48 4.77
C ARG A 342 0.02 21.82 4.88
N PRO A 343 0.91 22.29 5.78
CA PRO A 343 2.25 21.74 5.89
C PRO A 343 2.17 20.25 6.21
N LYS A 344 3.12 19.46 5.69
CA LYS A 344 3.17 18.00 5.89
C LYS A 344 1.92 17.31 5.35
N SER A 345 1.52 17.64 4.13
CA SER A 345 0.40 17.01 3.44
C SER A 345 0.74 16.69 1.99
N GLN A 346 -0.07 15.82 1.40
CA GLN A 346 -0.23 15.68 -0.04
C GLN A 346 -1.54 16.35 -0.44
N ASN A 347 -1.48 17.17 -1.48
CA ASN A 347 -2.65 17.75 -2.12
C ASN A 347 -2.86 17.08 -3.47
N ALA A 348 -4.05 16.51 -3.65
CA ALA A 348 -4.52 16.06 -4.94
C ALA A 348 -5.30 17.18 -5.62
N LEU A 349 -4.79 17.66 -6.75
CA LEU A 349 -5.38 18.76 -7.50
C LEU A 349 -5.92 18.24 -8.83
N TYR A 350 -7.14 18.65 -9.14
CA TYR A 350 -7.84 18.30 -10.36
C TYR A 350 -8.25 19.58 -11.06
N SER A 351 -8.08 19.59 -12.38
CA SER A 351 -8.59 20.65 -13.25
C SER A 351 -9.28 20.04 -14.46
N THR A 352 -10.33 20.70 -14.95
CA THR A 352 -11.02 20.28 -16.18
C THR A 352 -11.73 21.46 -16.81
N SER A 353 -11.93 21.42 -18.13
CA SER A 353 -12.85 22.31 -18.84
C SER A 353 -14.30 21.80 -18.83
N ASP A 354 -14.53 20.53 -18.44
CA ASP A 354 -15.84 19.88 -18.37
C ASP A 354 -16.06 19.20 -17.01
N LEU A 355 -17.01 19.71 -16.21
CA LEU A 355 -17.41 19.14 -14.93
C LEU A 355 -17.89 17.68 -15.01
N ARG A 356 -18.16 17.15 -16.21
CA ARG A 356 -18.56 15.75 -16.45
C ARG A 356 -17.40 14.82 -16.77
N SER A 357 -16.21 15.37 -16.99
CA SER A 357 -15.02 14.60 -17.34
C SER A 357 -13.81 15.17 -16.61
N TYR A 358 -13.58 14.67 -15.40
CA TYR A 358 -12.33 14.91 -14.69
C TYR A 358 -11.35 13.81 -15.07
N LEU A 359 -10.21 14.19 -15.64
CA LEU A 359 -9.08 13.32 -15.91
C LEU A 359 -7.89 13.83 -15.11
N GLY A 360 -7.01 12.92 -14.67
CA GLY A 360 -5.65 13.25 -14.23
C GLY A 360 -5.55 14.17 -13.01
N GLY A 361 -5.65 13.59 -11.81
CA GLY A 361 -5.25 14.29 -10.58
C GLY A 361 -3.75 14.32 -10.44
N THR A 362 -3.16 15.50 -10.25
CA THR A 362 -1.78 15.60 -9.80
C THR A 362 -1.74 15.50 -8.29
N ILE A 363 -0.74 14.80 -7.76
CA ILE A 363 -0.40 14.90 -6.35
C ILE A 363 0.84 15.76 -6.20
N GLU A 364 0.70 16.79 -5.39
CA GLU A 364 1.76 17.69 -4.97
C GLU A 364 1.92 17.61 -3.45
N ALA A 365 3.13 17.79 -2.96
CA ALA A 365 3.43 17.62 -1.55
C ALA A 365 3.83 18.96 -0.94
N GLN A 366 3.15 19.38 0.13
CA GLN A 366 3.49 20.60 0.86
C GLN A 366 4.47 20.34 2.00
N SER A 367 5.65 20.96 1.89
CA SER A 367 6.75 20.79 2.86
C SER A 367 6.32 21.08 4.30
N PRO A 368 6.84 20.35 5.30
CA PRO A 368 6.69 20.73 6.70
C PRO A 368 7.21 22.14 7.00
N GLU A 369 8.17 22.63 6.20
CA GLU A 369 8.78 23.95 6.35
C GLU A 369 8.05 25.04 5.56
N GLN A 370 6.99 24.69 4.82
CA GLN A 370 6.25 25.67 4.04
C GLN A 370 5.52 26.64 4.98
N THR A 371 5.71 27.95 4.76
CA THR A 371 5.17 29.02 5.62
C THR A 371 4.11 29.87 4.93
N SER A 372 3.93 29.71 3.62
CA SER A 372 2.95 30.44 2.82
C SER A 372 2.13 29.51 1.93
N ALA A 373 0.91 29.96 1.61
CA ALA A 373 0.09 29.31 0.60
C ALA A 373 0.84 29.21 -0.74
N GLU A 374 0.55 28.15 -1.48
CA GLU A 374 1.06 27.97 -2.83
C GLU A 374 0.12 28.67 -3.81
N ARG A 375 0.69 29.28 -4.85
CA ARG A 375 -0.02 30.11 -5.81
C ARG A 375 0.37 29.65 -7.21
N ILE A 376 -0.62 29.30 -8.02
CA ILE A 376 -0.44 28.93 -9.43
C ILE A 376 -1.01 30.04 -10.28
N ASP A 377 -0.17 30.68 -11.10
CA ASP A 377 -0.61 31.69 -12.06
C ASP A 377 -1.44 31.02 -13.17
N LEU A 378 -2.69 31.46 -13.32
CA LEU A 378 -3.64 30.94 -14.30
C LEU A 378 -3.69 31.78 -15.58
N THR A 379 -2.90 32.86 -15.69
CA THR A 379 -2.96 33.82 -16.80
C THR A 379 -2.73 33.13 -18.14
N GLU A 380 -1.74 32.24 -18.23
CA GLU A 380 -1.50 31.44 -19.45
C GLU A 380 -2.61 30.41 -19.68
N PHE A 381 -3.17 29.83 -18.62
CA PHE A 381 -4.24 28.82 -18.71
C PHE A 381 -5.50 29.37 -19.38
N PHE A 382 -5.91 30.59 -19.03
CA PHE A 382 -7.11 31.22 -19.60
C PHE A 382 -6.92 31.68 -21.06
N GLY A 383 -5.69 31.75 -21.55
CA GLY A 383 -5.42 31.97 -22.98
C GLY A 383 -5.88 30.81 -23.86
N PHE A 384 -5.90 29.59 -23.33
CA PHE A 384 -6.22 28.36 -24.09
C PHE A 384 -7.51 27.67 -23.65
N ALA A 385 -7.92 27.84 -22.38
CA ALA A 385 -9.14 27.26 -21.82
C ALA A 385 -10.04 28.37 -21.24
N PRO A 386 -11.08 28.81 -21.96
CA PRO A 386 -11.92 29.93 -21.52
C PRO A 386 -12.78 29.62 -20.28
N LYS A 387 -12.87 28.33 -19.91
CA LYS A 387 -13.51 27.84 -18.69
C LYS A 387 -12.71 26.67 -18.14
N THR A 388 -12.34 26.75 -16.88
CA THR A 388 -11.65 25.69 -16.14
C THR A 388 -12.21 25.63 -14.73
N PHE A 389 -12.45 24.42 -14.25
CA PHE A 389 -12.91 24.11 -12.90
C PHE A 389 -11.78 23.45 -12.14
N PHE A 390 -11.61 23.82 -10.88
CA PHE A 390 -10.58 23.26 -10.00
C PHE A 390 -11.22 22.58 -8.80
N ARG A 391 -10.64 21.47 -8.38
CA ARG A 391 -11.02 20.80 -7.13
C ARG A 391 -9.78 20.22 -6.48
N GLY A 392 -9.66 20.43 -5.18
CA GLY A 392 -8.52 19.97 -4.41
C GLY A 392 -8.96 19.06 -3.27
N PHE A 393 -8.09 18.12 -2.92
CA PHE A 393 -8.17 17.32 -1.70
C PHE A 393 -6.82 17.34 -1.01
N SER A 394 -6.81 17.19 0.30
CA SER A 394 -5.59 17.14 1.10
C SER A 394 -5.60 15.90 1.97
N THR A 395 -4.44 15.27 2.09
CA THR A 395 -4.20 14.15 2.98
C THR A 395 -2.97 14.42 3.82
N ALA A 396 -3.13 14.37 5.14
CA ALA A 396 -2.02 14.55 6.04
C ALA A 396 -0.98 13.44 5.85
N MET A 397 0.30 13.79 5.80
CA MET A 397 1.36 12.79 5.75
C MET A 397 1.59 12.19 7.13
N PRO A 398 1.77 10.86 7.24
CA PRO A 398 2.00 10.24 8.53
C PRO A 398 3.28 10.81 9.12
N THR A 399 3.23 11.20 10.40
CA THR A 399 4.43 11.45 11.19
C THR A 399 5.13 10.11 11.33
N TRP A 400 6.18 9.86 10.54
CA TRP A 400 7.03 8.69 10.74
C TRP A 400 7.40 8.61 12.23
N PRO A 401 7.23 7.48 12.94
CA PRO A 401 7.56 7.41 14.36
C PRO A 401 9.07 7.54 14.66
N SER A 402 9.89 7.87 13.65
CA SER A 402 11.16 8.52 13.91
C SER A 402 10.87 9.91 14.46
N ARG A 403 10.96 10.05 15.77
CA ARG A 403 11.36 11.32 16.38
C ARG A 403 12.50 11.88 15.54
N GLU A 404 12.42 13.14 15.10
CA GLU A 404 13.54 13.78 14.42
C GLU A 404 14.81 13.59 15.25
N ILE A 405 15.82 12.98 14.64
CA ILE A 405 17.13 12.81 15.26
C ILE A 405 18.01 13.91 14.69
N THR A 406 18.37 14.84 15.55
CA THR A 406 19.30 15.91 15.22
C THR A 406 20.71 15.33 15.15
N LEU A 407 21.28 15.23 13.95
CA LEU A 407 22.65 14.72 13.74
C LEU A 407 23.72 15.81 13.90
N LYS A 408 23.46 16.88 14.65
CA LYS A 408 24.41 17.99 14.82
C LYS A 408 25.70 17.49 15.46
N LYS A 409 26.83 17.73 14.80
CA LYS A 409 28.16 17.23 15.22
C LYS A 409 28.23 15.71 15.40
N ALA A 410 27.24 14.98 14.86
CA ALA A 410 27.24 13.53 14.96
C ALA A 410 28.37 12.95 14.12
N ARG A 411 28.89 11.82 14.57
CA ARG A 411 29.83 11.02 13.81
C ARG A 411 29.18 9.68 13.51
N LEU A 412 29.04 9.36 12.23
CA LEU A 412 28.58 8.05 11.78
C LEU A 412 29.76 7.27 11.22
N LEU A 413 30.05 6.13 11.85
CA LEU A 413 30.94 5.12 11.28
C LEU A 413 30.11 4.03 10.64
N LEU A 414 30.29 3.87 9.34
CA LEU A 414 29.55 2.95 8.49
C LEU A 414 30.51 1.94 7.89
N ASN A 415 30.09 0.68 7.85
CA ASN A 415 30.78 -0.32 7.03
C ASN A 415 30.28 -0.16 5.60
N THR A 416 31.19 -0.11 4.63
CA THR A 416 30.85 -0.04 3.20
C THR A 416 31.17 -1.35 2.51
N THR A 417 30.28 -1.79 1.63
CA THR A 417 30.42 -3.04 0.87
C THR A 417 29.89 -2.85 -0.54
N SER A 418 30.65 -3.28 -1.55
CA SER A 418 30.21 -3.32 -2.95
C SER A 418 30.66 -4.63 -3.58
N GLY A 419 29.77 -5.62 -3.68
CA GLY A 419 30.12 -6.99 -4.08
C GLY A 419 31.19 -7.59 -3.15
N ILE A 420 32.43 -7.62 -3.64
CA ILE A 420 33.66 -8.11 -3.02
C ILE A 420 34.44 -7.02 -2.27
N ASP A 421 34.20 -5.74 -2.58
CA ASP A 421 34.87 -4.61 -1.95
C ASP A 421 34.36 -4.42 -0.51
N ARG A 422 35.26 -4.07 0.40
CA ARG A 422 34.96 -3.89 1.83
C ARG A 422 35.73 -2.69 2.39
N GLY A 423 35.06 -1.85 3.17
CA GLY A 423 35.71 -0.68 3.78
C GLY A 423 34.93 -0.02 4.91
N LYS A 424 35.42 1.13 5.33
CA LYS A 424 34.81 1.99 6.35
C LYS A 424 34.59 3.38 5.79
N LEU A 425 33.37 3.88 5.93
CA LEU A 425 33.00 5.26 5.69
C LEU A 425 32.77 5.95 7.03
N ASN A 426 33.46 7.04 7.26
CA ASN A 426 33.30 7.88 8.43
C ASN A 426 32.73 9.22 7.99
N MET A 427 31.56 9.59 8.52
CA MET A 427 30.86 10.84 8.21
C MET A 427 30.79 11.69 9.49
N ILE A 428 31.22 12.94 9.40
CA ILE A 428 31.22 13.92 10.49
C ILE A 428 30.29 15.05 10.10
N PHE A 429 29.16 15.17 10.80
CA PHE A 429 28.15 16.17 10.52
C PHE A 429 28.56 17.56 11.06
N ASN A 430 28.14 18.61 10.35
CA ASN A 430 28.29 20.00 10.75
C ASN A 430 27.32 20.39 11.88
N GLU A 431 27.36 21.66 12.31
CA GLU A 431 26.46 22.19 13.36
C GLU A 431 24.98 22.24 12.96
N GLY A 432 24.68 22.13 11.67
CA GLY A 432 23.32 22.06 11.15
C GLY A 432 22.75 20.64 11.11
N GLY A 433 23.61 19.61 11.09
CA GLY A 433 23.20 18.22 10.92
C GLY A 433 22.70 17.87 9.50
N THR A 434 22.82 18.80 8.55
CA THR A 434 22.36 18.69 7.15
C THR A 434 23.51 18.51 6.15
N GLY A 435 24.70 18.19 6.66
CA GLY A 435 25.90 17.97 5.84
C GLY A 435 27.13 17.83 6.71
N GLY A 436 28.30 17.74 6.09
CA GLY A 436 29.53 17.47 6.83
C GLY A 436 30.71 17.06 5.96
N SER A 437 31.74 16.52 6.59
CA SER A 437 32.87 15.90 5.91
C SER A 437 32.78 14.37 6.00
N TYR A 438 33.29 13.69 4.99
CA TYR A 438 33.46 12.23 5.06
C TYR A 438 34.88 11.82 4.72
N SER A 439 35.26 10.66 5.23
CA SER A 439 36.47 9.93 4.85
C SER A 439 36.11 8.47 4.63
N ILE A 440 36.58 7.87 3.55
CA ILE A 440 36.37 6.47 3.22
C ILE A 440 37.71 5.76 3.05
N ASP A 441 37.79 4.52 3.51
CA ASP A 441 38.96 3.65 3.38
C ASP A 441 38.47 2.24 3.04
N MET A 442 38.77 1.76 1.83
CA MET A 442 38.26 0.50 1.30
C MET A 442 39.35 -0.34 0.64
N ASN A 443 39.16 -1.65 0.68
CA ASN A 443 39.84 -2.60 -0.19
C ASN A 443 38.95 -2.86 -1.40
N ILE A 444 39.51 -2.66 -2.60
CA ILE A 444 38.80 -2.73 -3.88
C ILE A 444 39.47 -3.77 -4.77
N GLU A 445 38.70 -4.71 -5.31
CA GLU A 445 39.23 -5.63 -6.32
C GLU A 445 39.25 -4.95 -7.70
N GLN A 446 40.43 -4.87 -8.30
CA GLN A 446 40.64 -4.41 -9.67
C GLN A 446 40.77 -5.61 -10.59
N ASN A 447 39.85 -5.70 -11.55
CA ASN A 447 39.91 -6.65 -12.66
C ASN A 447 40.39 -5.91 -13.91
N VAL A 448 41.67 -6.06 -14.23
CA VAL A 448 42.28 -5.51 -15.45
C VAL A 448 42.34 -6.63 -16.48
N VAL A 449 41.84 -6.37 -17.69
CA VAL A 449 41.81 -7.37 -18.77
C VAL A 449 43.25 -7.82 -19.10
N GLY A 450 43.54 -9.10 -18.88
CA GLY A 450 44.87 -9.69 -19.10
C GLY A 450 45.78 -9.73 -17.88
N GLU A 451 45.35 -9.22 -16.72
CA GLU A 451 46.03 -9.37 -15.43
C GLU A 451 45.19 -10.22 -14.46
N GLU A 452 45.84 -10.86 -13.49
CA GLU A 452 45.15 -11.51 -12.38
C GLU A 452 44.44 -10.44 -11.52
N PRO A 453 43.23 -10.74 -10.99
CA PRO A 453 42.53 -9.87 -10.05
C PRO A 453 43.42 -9.45 -8.89
N ARG A 454 43.48 -8.15 -8.59
CA ARG A 454 44.26 -7.63 -7.46
C ARG A 454 43.44 -6.74 -6.56
N VAL A 455 43.64 -6.87 -5.25
CA VAL A 455 43.00 -6.00 -4.26
C VAL A 455 43.87 -4.78 -4.00
N VAL A 456 43.32 -3.59 -4.22
CA VAL A 456 44.00 -2.29 -4.02
C VAL A 456 43.27 -1.49 -2.95
N ARG A 457 44.02 -0.83 -2.08
CA ARG A 457 43.45 0.07 -1.06
C ARG A 457 43.08 1.41 -1.70
N SER A 458 41.84 1.85 -1.52
CA SER A 458 41.32 3.14 -1.97
C SER A 458 40.93 3.98 -0.76
N VAL A 459 41.46 5.20 -0.69
CA VAL A 459 41.17 6.16 0.37
C VAL A 459 40.60 7.42 -0.26
N GLY A 460 39.49 7.90 0.28
CA GLY A 460 38.77 9.07 -0.23
C GLY A 460 38.41 10.03 0.89
N ALA A 461 38.40 11.33 0.62
CA ALA A 461 37.82 12.32 1.52
C ALA A 461 37.04 13.37 0.74
N GLY A 462 36.05 13.95 1.40
CA GLY A 462 35.15 14.89 0.76
C GLY A 462 34.17 15.54 1.71
N THR A 463 33.20 16.24 1.15
CA THR A 463 32.03 16.75 1.88
C THR A 463 30.77 16.03 1.46
N PHE A 464 29.75 16.06 2.31
CA PHE A 464 28.42 15.62 1.96
C PHE A 464 27.38 16.64 2.44
N ALA A 465 26.23 16.67 1.78
CA ALA A 465 25.05 17.39 2.19
C ALA A 465 23.88 16.41 2.25
N ALA A 466 23.19 16.39 3.39
CA ALA A 466 21.96 15.62 3.57
C ALA A 466 20.79 16.61 3.59
N THR A 467 20.01 16.62 2.52
CA THR A 467 18.81 17.43 2.38
C THR A 467 17.59 16.52 2.29
N TYR A 468 16.42 17.08 2.58
CA TYR A 468 15.16 16.39 2.42
C TYR A 468 14.34 17.24 1.45
N ASP A 469 13.99 16.66 0.31
CA ASP A 469 13.31 17.39 -0.76
C ASP A 469 11.85 16.94 -0.82
N PHE A 470 11.10 17.47 0.15
CA PHE A 470 9.66 17.21 0.25
C PHE A 470 8.90 17.66 -1.00
N SER A 471 9.40 18.70 -1.69
CA SER A 471 8.74 19.31 -2.86
C SER A 471 8.61 18.32 -4.02
N ARG A 472 9.60 17.45 -4.21
CA ARG A 472 9.58 16.44 -5.28
C ARG A 472 8.90 15.14 -4.87
N SER A 473 9.08 14.73 -3.61
CA SER A 473 8.33 13.64 -3.03
C SER A 473 8.40 13.71 -1.51
N PRO A 474 7.27 13.46 -0.81
CA PRO A 474 7.22 13.48 0.65
C PRO A 474 8.03 12.33 1.28
N TYR A 475 8.64 11.48 0.47
CA TYR A 475 9.52 10.41 0.91
C TYR A 475 10.96 10.59 0.39
N LEU A 476 11.33 11.74 -0.20
CA LEU A 476 12.63 11.94 -0.84
C LEU A 476 13.68 12.55 0.10
N GLY A 477 14.60 11.73 0.61
CA GLY A 477 15.81 12.20 1.29
C GLY A 477 17.01 12.18 0.35
N VAL A 478 17.68 13.31 0.17
CA VAL A 478 18.80 13.54 -0.77
C VAL A 478 20.12 13.61 0.01
N LEU A 479 21.13 12.83 -0.38
CA LEU A 479 22.48 12.84 0.21
C LEU A 479 23.56 13.17 -0.84
N GLU A 480 23.81 14.43 -1.14
CA GLU A 480 24.85 14.83 -2.08
C GLU A 480 26.25 14.60 -1.51
N ILE A 481 27.18 14.04 -2.29
CA ILE A 481 28.56 13.75 -1.87
C ILE A 481 29.53 14.37 -2.88
N THR A 482 30.46 15.18 -2.40
CA THR A 482 31.52 15.83 -3.19
C THR A 482 32.88 15.28 -2.75
N SER A 483 33.58 14.58 -3.65
CA SER A 483 34.91 14.01 -3.38
C SER A 483 36.03 14.97 -3.75
N PHE A 484 37.10 15.02 -2.95
CA PHE A 484 38.30 15.83 -3.22
C PHE A 484 39.49 15.01 -3.73
N THR A 485 39.45 13.68 -3.63
CA THR A 485 40.63 12.81 -3.85
C THR A 485 40.40 11.70 -4.89
N GLY A 486 39.34 11.80 -5.70
CA GLY A 486 39.03 10.86 -6.79
C GLY A 486 37.67 10.14 -6.65
N PRO A 487 37.29 9.29 -7.64
CA PRO A 487 35.97 8.66 -7.67
C PRO A 487 35.73 7.73 -6.49
N LEU A 488 34.54 7.83 -5.89
CA LEU A 488 34.04 6.86 -4.92
C LEU A 488 33.59 5.59 -5.66
N ASN A 489 34.35 4.50 -5.53
CA ASN A 489 33.98 3.19 -6.05
C ASN A 489 32.93 2.52 -5.16
N ALA A 490 31.79 3.19 -4.95
CA ALA A 490 30.67 2.67 -4.18
C ALA A 490 29.37 2.89 -4.97
N GLU A 491 28.77 1.79 -5.43
CA GLU A 491 27.51 1.84 -6.22
C GLU A 491 26.28 2.14 -5.34
N GLN A 492 26.39 1.89 -4.04
CA GLN A 492 25.31 2.04 -3.07
C GLN A 492 25.85 2.46 -1.70
N PHE A 493 25.17 3.40 -1.05
CA PHE A 493 25.33 3.65 0.38
C PHE A 493 24.08 3.17 1.10
N SER A 494 24.29 2.38 2.16
CA SER A 494 23.21 1.88 3.03
C SER A 494 23.48 2.35 4.45
N LEU A 495 22.71 3.32 4.95
CA LEU A 495 22.79 3.76 6.34
C LEU A 495 21.76 3.00 7.17
N HIS A 496 22.20 2.20 8.14
CA HIS A 496 21.33 1.40 8.99
C HIS A 496 21.07 2.14 10.29
N PHE A 497 19.81 2.49 10.57
CA PHE A 497 19.40 2.93 11.90
C PHE A 497 18.84 1.73 12.66
N ASP A 498 19.49 1.37 13.77
CA ASP A 498 18.93 0.43 14.73
C ASP A 498 17.78 1.11 15.47
N SER A 499 16.56 0.71 15.14
CA SER A 499 15.35 1.20 15.78
C SER A 499 14.96 0.27 16.93
N SER A 500 15.78 0.25 17.97
CA SER A 500 15.56 -0.48 19.22
C SER A 500 14.26 -0.11 19.97
N ARG A 501 13.48 0.86 19.47
CA ARG A 501 12.16 1.25 19.99
C ARG A 501 11.00 0.32 19.57
N PHE A 502 11.24 -0.66 18.69
CA PHE A 502 10.24 -1.67 18.30
C PHE A 502 10.44 -3.04 18.96
N THR A 503 11.41 -3.18 19.87
CA THR A 503 11.72 -4.43 20.58
C THR A 503 10.57 -4.99 21.41
N ASN A 504 9.55 -4.17 21.70
CA ASN A 504 8.36 -4.57 22.45
C ASN A 504 7.19 -5.03 21.56
N ASN A 505 7.31 -5.01 20.22
CA ASN A 505 6.27 -5.53 19.33
C ASN A 505 6.71 -6.87 18.69
N PRO A 506 6.14 -8.03 19.12
CA PRO A 506 6.51 -9.34 18.59
C PRO A 506 6.05 -9.58 17.13
N GLN A 507 5.19 -8.72 16.58
CA GLN A 507 4.69 -8.81 15.19
C GLN A 507 5.65 -8.20 14.17
N VAL A 508 6.73 -7.61 14.67
CA VAL A 508 7.57 -6.69 13.94
C VAL A 508 9.01 -7.17 14.13
N ASN A 509 9.58 -7.84 13.13
CA ASN A 509 10.97 -8.27 13.23
C ASN A 509 11.87 -7.02 13.18
N PRO A 510 12.57 -6.65 14.26
CA PRO A 510 13.39 -5.44 14.28
C PRO A 510 14.53 -5.49 13.25
N ALA A 511 14.97 -6.69 12.86
CA ALA A 511 15.95 -6.91 11.79
C ALA A 511 15.38 -6.61 10.38
N THR A 512 14.06 -6.66 10.21
CA THR A 512 13.35 -6.20 9.00
C THR A 512 12.96 -4.72 9.06
N LEU A 513 12.98 -4.13 10.26
CA LEU A 513 12.77 -2.69 10.51
C LEU A 513 14.05 -1.91 10.73
N ILE A 514 15.14 -2.43 10.19
CA ILE A 514 16.31 -1.61 9.93
C ILE A 514 15.84 -0.57 8.91
N ARG A 515 15.61 0.66 9.38
CA ARG A 515 15.37 1.76 8.46
C ARG A 515 16.67 2.02 7.74
N ARG A 516 16.71 1.61 6.48
CA ARG A 516 17.86 1.80 5.64
C ARG A 516 17.64 3.03 4.78
N PHE A 517 18.58 3.96 4.80
CA PHE A 517 18.67 4.92 3.69
C PHE A 517 19.52 4.25 2.63
N ASN A 518 18.89 3.82 1.54
CA ASN A 518 19.57 3.24 0.40
C ASN A 518 19.66 4.28 -0.71
N ALA A 519 20.88 4.68 -1.02
CA ALA A 519 21.21 5.61 -2.09
C ALA A 519 21.72 4.83 -3.30
N ARG A 520 21.11 5.00 -4.48
CA ARG A 520 21.61 4.46 -5.77
C ARG A 520 21.87 5.60 -6.74
N THR A 521 22.92 5.49 -7.54
CA THR A 521 23.25 6.49 -8.56
C THR A 521 22.33 6.34 -9.78
N THR A 522 21.81 7.46 -10.31
CA THR A 522 20.93 7.46 -11.50
C THR A 522 21.70 7.68 -12.81
N ARG A 523 23.02 7.90 -12.74
CA ARG A 523 23.89 8.15 -13.90
C ARG A 523 25.20 7.37 -13.80
N ALA A 524 25.16 6.09 -14.18
CA ALA A 524 26.30 5.16 -14.10
C ALA A 524 27.48 5.48 -15.06
N GLN A 525 27.38 6.53 -15.89
CA GLN A 525 28.29 6.79 -17.01
C GLN A 525 29.17 8.04 -16.87
N LEU A 526 29.03 8.84 -15.80
CA LEU A 526 29.83 10.06 -15.60
C LEU A 526 31.00 9.78 -14.64
N PRO A 527 32.27 10.02 -15.04
CA PRO A 527 33.40 9.97 -14.11
C PRO A 527 33.30 11.09 -13.06
N PHE A 528 33.47 10.72 -11.79
CA PHE A 528 33.20 11.54 -10.60
C PHE A 528 34.30 12.59 -10.33
N LEU A 529 34.30 13.69 -11.08
CA LEU A 529 34.99 14.94 -10.72
C LEU A 529 34.01 16.07 -10.30
N SER A 530 32.70 15.87 -10.51
CA SER A 530 31.61 16.61 -9.85
C SER A 530 30.32 15.78 -9.96
N TYR A 531 29.54 15.65 -8.89
CA TYR A 531 28.30 14.87 -8.89
C TYR A 531 27.21 15.55 -8.06
N SER A 532 26.01 15.67 -8.63
CA SER A 532 24.75 15.90 -7.93
C SER A 532 23.86 14.70 -8.21
N GLY A 533 23.36 14.07 -7.15
CA GLY A 533 22.52 12.89 -7.22
C GLY A 533 21.19 13.14 -6.51
N VAL A 534 20.11 12.59 -7.06
CA VAL A 534 18.81 12.56 -6.39
C VAL A 534 18.68 11.21 -5.71
N PHE A 535 18.42 11.21 -4.40
CA PHE A 535 18.34 9.98 -3.60
C PHE A 535 16.92 9.80 -3.11
N GLN A 536 16.43 8.57 -3.19
CA GLN A 536 15.11 8.20 -2.72
C GLN A 536 15.24 7.41 -1.44
N LYS A 537 14.42 7.74 -0.43
CA LYS A 537 14.27 6.89 0.75
C LYS A 537 13.65 5.59 0.26
N ILE A 538 14.35 4.49 0.46
CA ILE A 538 13.84 3.15 0.21
C ILE A 538 14.02 2.39 1.50
N HIS A 539 12.89 2.03 2.11
CA HIS A 539 12.80 1.49 3.47
C HIS A 539 13.63 0.23 3.66
#